data_AF-A0A392NW19-F1
#
_entry.id   AF-A0A392NW19-F1
#
_cell.length_a   1.000
_cell.length_b   1.000
_cell.length_c   1.000
_cell.angle_alpha   90.00
_cell.angle_beta   90.00
_cell.angle_gamma   90.00
#
_symmetry.space_group_name_H-M   'P 1'
#
loop_
_entity.id
_entity.type
_entity.pdbx_description
1 polymer ?
#
loop_
_entity_poly.entity_id
_entity_poly.type
_entity_poly.pdbx_seq_one_letter_code
_entity_poly.pdbx_strand_id
1 'polypeptide(L)'
;MASSATSTAKPIAYGFKTLLETFTVDVHRAENRPLNVPLIAPFTIASSKLEKVENVAIRVELSNGAVGWGEAPILPFVTAEDQNIAMVKASEACGFLLKCPALTLGSMLTEIGDILPGHQFAS
;
A
#
# COMPACT_ATOMS: atom_id res chain seq x y z
N MET A 1 22.14 30.80 43.66
CA MET A 1 21.99 29.43 43.11
C MET A 1 20.88 29.46 42.09
N ALA A 2 21.21 29.31 40.81
CA ALA A 2 20.23 29.34 39.72
C ALA A 2 19.63 27.94 39.55
N SER A 3 18.30 27.84 39.62
CA SER A 3 17.55 26.60 39.44
C SER A 3 17.36 26.33 37.94
N SER A 4 17.91 25.22 37.45
CA SER A 4 17.73 24.77 36.07
C SER A 4 16.31 24.23 35.88
N ALA A 5 15.53 24.87 35.03
CA ALA A 5 14.25 24.32 34.58
C ALA A 5 14.53 23.22 33.53
N THR A 6 14.32 21.97 33.91
CA THR A 6 14.26 20.84 32.97
C THR A 6 12.98 20.96 32.16
N SER A 7 13.12 21.28 30.87
CA SER A 7 12.04 21.15 29.88
C SER A 7 11.67 19.67 29.73
N THR A 8 10.54 19.28 30.31
CA THR A 8 9.93 17.98 30.06
C THR A 8 9.18 18.06 28.73
N ALA A 9 9.87 17.68 27.65
CA ALA A 9 9.19 17.45 26.38
C ALA A 9 8.11 16.36 26.59
N LYS A 10 6.84 16.72 26.38
CA LYS A 10 5.73 15.76 26.44
C LYS A 10 5.98 14.67 25.40
N PRO A 11 5.75 13.39 25.72
CA PRO A 11 5.74 12.33 24.71
C PRO A 11 4.69 12.72 23.67
N ILE A 12 5.12 12.93 22.42
CA ILE A 12 4.17 13.19 21.35
C ILE A 12 3.51 11.85 21.07
N ALA A 13 2.30 11.66 21.60
CA ALA A 13 1.44 10.55 21.21
C ALA A 13 0.97 10.83 19.78
N TYR A 14 1.77 10.43 18.79
CA TYR A 14 1.40 10.49 17.39
C TYR A 14 0.31 9.44 17.14
N GLY A 15 -0.95 9.86 17.20
CA GLY A 15 -2.08 9.02 16.79
C GLY A 15 -2.16 8.93 15.27
N PHE A 16 -2.86 7.91 14.76
CA PHE A 16 -3.05 7.71 13.32
C PHE A 16 -3.68 8.93 12.63
N LYS A 17 -4.63 9.61 13.29
CA LYS A 17 -5.21 10.87 12.79
C LYS A 17 -4.15 11.95 12.53
N THR A 18 -3.26 12.17 13.49
CA THR A 18 -2.16 13.13 13.34
C THR A 18 -1.24 12.73 12.20
N LEU A 19 -0.96 11.44 12.04
CA LEU A 19 -0.16 10.94 10.92
C LEU A 19 -0.82 11.28 9.57
N LEU A 20 -2.11 11.00 9.42
CA LEU A 20 -2.87 11.31 8.20
C LEU A 20 -2.80 12.80 7.82
N GLU A 21 -2.85 13.68 8.83
CA GLU A 21 -2.93 15.13 8.63
C GLU A 21 -1.55 15.80 8.46
N THR A 22 -0.48 15.22 9.02
CA THR A 22 0.83 15.89 9.12
C THR A 22 1.95 15.21 8.36
N PHE A 23 1.83 13.92 8.03
CA PHE A 23 2.85 13.25 7.23
C PHE A 23 2.66 13.59 5.75
N THR A 24 3.66 14.23 5.16
CA THR A 24 3.68 14.53 3.73
C THR A 24 4.27 13.37 2.94
N VAL A 25 3.50 12.89 1.98
CA VAL A 25 3.87 11.88 0.99
C VAL A 25 4.29 12.61 -0.28
N ASP A 26 5.58 12.52 -0.59
CA ASP A 26 6.16 12.98 -1.84
C ASP A 26 6.86 11.79 -2.51
N VAL A 27 6.31 11.30 -3.62
CA VAL A 27 6.69 10.04 -4.24
C VAL A 27 7.78 10.26 -5.27
N HIS A 28 8.93 9.61 -5.07
CA HIS A 28 10.04 9.62 -6.01
C HIS A 28 9.96 8.47 -7.02
N ARG A 29 9.52 7.28 -6.58
CA ARG A 29 9.37 6.09 -7.43
C ARG A 29 8.18 5.25 -6.96
N ALA A 30 7.38 4.77 -7.91
CA ALA A 30 6.33 3.79 -7.65
C ALA A 30 6.29 2.77 -8.79
N GLU A 31 6.30 1.48 -8.46
CA GLU A 31 6.29 0.40 -9.45
C GLU A 31 5.62 -0.85 -8.89
N ASN A 32 5.11 -1.68 -9.79
CA ASN A 32 4.61 -3.00 -9.45
C ASN A 32 5.34 -4.09 -10.23
N ARG A 33 5.22 -5.33 -9.75
CA ARG A 33 5.75 -6.52 -10.42
C ARG A 33 4.97 -7.77 -10.02
N PRO A 34 4.97 -8.82 -10.87
CA PRO A 34 4.43 -10.12 -10.49
C PRO A 34 5.17 -10.66 -9.25
N LEU A 35 4.41 -11.18 -8.29
CA LEU A 35 4.88 -11.91 -7.13
C LEU A 35 4.37 -13.34 -7.18
N ASN A 36 5.06 -14.16 -7.98
CA ASN A 36 4.74 -15.56 -8.18
C ASN A 36 5.58 -16.42 -7.24
N VAL A 37 4.93 -17.13 -6.30
CA VAL A 37 5.60 -17.99 -5.33
C VAL A 37 4.97 -19.38 -5.35
N PRO A 38 5.75 -20.46 -5.57
CA PRO A 38 5.24 -21.81 -5.49
C PRO A 38 4.84 -22.13 -4.04
N LEU A 39 3.75 -22.87 -3.89
CA LEU A 39 3.33 -23.37 -2.58
C LEU A 39 4.11 -24.64 -2.24
N ILE A 40 4.43 -24.82 -0.96
CA ILE A 40 5.12 -26.02 -0.46
C ILE A 40 4.26 -27.26 -0.70
N ALA A 41 2.95 -27.10 -0.55
CA ALA A 41 1.95 -28.09 -0.89
C ALA A 41 0.75 -27.35 -1.51
N PRO A 42 0.01 -28.01 -2.41
CA PRO A 42 -1.12 -27.36 -3.04
C PRO A 42 -2.22 -26.95 -2.06
N PHE A 43 -2.85 -25.81 -2.35
CA PHE A 43 -4.00 -25.31 -1.61
C PHE A 43 -5.28 -25.64 -2.37
N THR A 44 -6.19 -26.39 -1.75
CA THR A 44 -7.47 -26.79 -2.37
C THR A 44 -8.60 -25.89 -1.88
N ILE A 45 -9.36 -25.33 -2.83
CA ILE A 45 -10.57 -24.55 -2.57
C ILE A 45 -11.68 -25.10 -3.46
N ALA A 46 -12.77 -25.56 -2.85
CA ALA A 46 -13.87 -26.23 -3.54
C ALA A 46 -13.36 -27.36 -4.46
N SER A 47 -13.62 -27.30 -5.77
CA SER A 47 -13.16 -28.29 -6.76
C SER A 47 -11.80 -27.95 -7.38
N SER A 48 -11.13 -26.90 -6.91
CA SER A 48 -9.93 -26.36 -7.53
C SER A 48 -8.69 -26.52 -6.65
N LYS A 49 -7.53 -26.49 -7.31
CA LYS A 49 -6.22 -26.68 -6.68
C LYS A 49 -5.29 -25.55 -7.12
N LEU A 50 -4.65 -24.90 -6.16
CA LEU A 50 -3.68 -23.85 -6.37
C LEU A 50 -2.29 -24.40 -6.02
N GLU A 51 -1.34 -24.28 -6.94
CA GLU A 51 0.05 -24.76 -6.76
C GLU A 51 1.02 -23.61 -6.51
N LYS A 52 0.62 -22.39 -6.85
CA LYS A 52 1.39 -21.16 -6.69
C LYS A 52 0.45 -19.99 -6.43
N VAL A 53 0.91 -18.99 -5.71
CA VAL A 53 0.24 -17.68 -5.69
C VAL A 53 0.71 -16.85 -6.88
N GLU A 54 -0.19 -16.04 -7.42
CA GLU A 54 0.06 -15.11 -8.53
C GLU A 54 -0.26 -13.69 -8.10
N ASN A 55 0.39 -13.24 -7.02
CA ASN A 55 0.12 -11.95 -6.40
C ASN A 55 0.84 -10.82 -7.14
N VAL A 56 0.61 -9.58 -6.73
CA VAL A 56 1.33 -8.42 -7.25
C VAL A 56 2.04 -7.71 -6.11
N ALA A 57 3.34 -7.49 -6.23
CA ALA A 57 4.10 -6.66 -5.29
C ALA A 57 4.13 -5.22 -5.79
N ILE A 58 3.90 -4.26 -4.90
CA ILE A 58 4.02 -2.82 -5.16
C ILE A 58 5.15 -2.26 -4.31
N ARG A 59 6.02 -1.47 -4.93
CA ARG A 59 7.09 -0.72 -4.25
C ARG A 59 6.82 0.77 -4.41
N VAL A 60 6.86 1.49 -3.31
CA VAL A 60 6.82 2.96 -3.30
C VAL A 60 8.04 3.48 -2.56
N GLU A 61 8.70 4.47 -3.14
CA GLU A 61 9.84 5.17 -2.56
C GLU A 61 9.54 6.66 -2.55
N LEU A 62 9.72 7.28 -1.39
CA LEU A 62 9.50 8.69 -1.17
C LEU A 62 10.77 9.48 -1.46
N SER A 63 10.64 10.78 -1.72
CA SER A 63 11.77 11.69 -1.97
C SER A 63 12.76 11.80 -0.81
N ASN A 64 12.34 11.41 0.41
CA ASN A 64 13.22 11.33 1.58
C ASN A 64 14.00 9.99 1.68
N GLY A 65 13.87 9.10 0.70
CA GLY A 65 14.53 7.80 0.62
C GLY A 65 13.83 6.67 1.37
N ALA A 66 12.71 6.92 2.04
CA ALA A 66 11.92 5.86 2.67
C ALA A 66 11.28 4.96 1.61
N VAL A 67 11.32 3.64 1.82
CA VAL A 67 10.78 2.64 0.89
C VAL A 67 9.74 1.77 1.59
N GLY A 68 8.54 1.71 1.02
CA GLY A 68 7.47 0.82 1.43
C GLY A 68 7.21 -0.26 0.38
N TRP A 69 6.85 -1.45 0.86
CA TRP A 69 6.37 -2.56 0.03
C TRP A 69 4.95 -2.93 0.44
N GLY A 70 4.09 -3.10 -0.55
CA GLY A 70 2.73 -3.58 -0.40
C GLY A 70 2.45 -4.73 -1.36
N GLU A 71 1.31 -5.38 -1.17
CA GLU A 71 0.90 -6.56 -1.93
C GLU A 71 -0.58 -6.46 -2.30
N ALA A 72 -0.91 -6.82 -3.54
CA ALA A 72 -2.27 -7.15 -3.96
C ALA A 72 -2.35 -8.68 -4.10
N PRO A 73 -2.96 -9.38 -3.12
CA PRO A 73 -3.08 -10.83 -3.16
C PRO A 73 -4.16 -11.24 -4.17
N ILE A 74 -3.89 -12.29 -4.95
CA ILE A 74 -4.81 -12.82 -5.95
C ILE A 74 -5.16 -14.25 -5.59
N LEU A 75 -6.46 -14.52 -5.49
CA LEU A 75 -6.99 -15.84 -5.19
C LEU A 75 -8.15 -16.13 -6.15
N PRO A 76 -7.91 -16.75 -7.32
CA PRO A 76 -8.87 -16.80 -8.44
C PRO A 76 -10.28 -17.33 -8.14
N PHE A 77 -10.48 -18.03 -7.03
CA PHE A 77 -11.77 -18.58 -6.61
C PHE A 77 -12.50 -17.73 -5.56
N VAL A 78 -11.88 -16.64 -5.11
CA VAL A 78 -12.36 -15.75 -4.04
C VAL A 78 -12.30 -14.31 -4.49
N THR A 79 -11.20 -13.87 -5.11
CA THR A 79 -11.05 -12.55 -5.70
C THR A 79 -11.68 -12.52 -7.10
N ALA A 80 -12.32 -11.41 -7.45
CA ALA A 80 -12.88 -11.22 -8.78
C ALA A 80 -11.78 -10.94 -9.83
N GLU A 81 -10.69 -10.33 -9.38
CA GLU A 81 -9.52 -10.02 -10.20
C GLU A 81 -8.57 -11.22 -10.37
N ASP A 82 -7.96 -11.28 -11.55
CA ASP A 82 -6.76 -12.07 -11.82
C ASP A 82 -5.49 -11.21 -11.69
N GLN A 83 -4.31 -11.83 -11.81
CA GLN A 83 -3.04 -11.13 -11.69
C GLN A 83 -2.88 -10.03 -12.74
N ASN A 84 -3.40 -10.22 -13.95
CA ASN A 84 -3.23 -9.25 -15.03
C ASN A 84 -4.04 -7.97 -14.75
N ILE A 85 -5.30 -8.13 -14.32
CA ILE A 85 -6.15 -7.01 -13.90
C ILE A 85 -5.48 -6.26 -12.74
N ALA A 86 -4.97 -6.97 -11.74
CA ALA A 86 -4.28 -6.36 -10.61
C ALA A 86 -3.00 -5.62 -11.01
N MET A 87 -2.20 -6.18 -11.93
CA MET A 87 -1.00 -5.52 -12.49
C MET A 87 -1.36 -4.22 -13.23
N VAL A 88 -2.41 -4.22 -14.03
CA VAL A 88 -2.87 -3.02 -14.75
C VAL A 88 -3.31 -1.95 -13.75
N LYS A 89 -4.15 -2.31 -12.77
CA LYS A 89 -4.62 -1.37 -11.74
C LYS A 89 -3.52 -0.84 -10.84
N ALA A 90 -2.58 -1.69 -10.44
CA ALA A 90 -1.39 -1.26 -9.72
C ALA A 90 -0.53 -0.29 -10.56
N SER A 91 -0.47 -0.48 -11.88
CA SER A 91 0.29 0.39 -12.79
C SER A 91 -0.37 1.75 -12.94
N GLU A 92 -1.70 1.79 -13.05
CA GLU A 92 -2.48 3.03 -13.06
C GLU A 92 -2.26 3.82 -11.77
N ALA A 93 -2.37 3.16 -10.60
CA ALA A 93 -2.13 3.79 -9.30
C ALA A 93 -0.68 4.28 -9.15
N CYS A 94 0.33 3.48 -9.52
CA CYS A 94 1.73 3.92 -9.49
C CYS A 94 1.99 5.12 -10.42
N GLY A 95 1.41 5.10 -11.62
CA GLY A 95 1.51 6.18 -12.58
C GLY A 95 0.82 7.46 -12.11
N PHE A 96 -0.25 7.34 -11.31
CA PHE A 96 -0.88 8.47 -10.64
C PHE A 96 0.00 9.03 -9.52
N LEU A 97 0.50 8.18 -8.62
CA LEU A 97 1.37 8.58 -7.50
C LEU A 97 2.58 9.41 -7.96
N LEU A 98 3.19 9.04 -9.09
CA LEU A 98 4.33 9.75 -9.68
C LEU A 98 3.99 11.14 -10.24
N LYS A 99 2.71 11.41 -10.51
CA LYS A 99 2.22 12.69 -11.04
C LYS A 99 1.63 13.58 -9.96
N CYS A 100 1.31 13.03 -8.79
CA CYS A 100 0.79 13.79 -7.68
C CYS A 100 1.84 14.78 -7.15
N PRO A 101 1.43 16.00 -6.76
CA PRO A 101 2.26 16.81 -5.91
C PRO A 101 2.45 16.13 -4.54
N ALA A 102 3.34 16.68 -3.71
CA ALA A 102 3.42 16.28 -2.32
C ALA A 102 2.08 16.55 -1.61
N LEU A 103 1.48 15.49 -1.04
CA LEU A 103 0.18 15.55 -0.35
C LEU A 103 0.32 15.04 1.08
N THR A 104 -0.65 15.34 1.95
CA THR A 104 -0.74 14.65 3.23
C THR A 104 -1.11 13.18 2.99
N LEU A 105 -0.73 12.29 3.92
CA LEU A 105 -1.07 10.87 3.83
C LEU A 105 -2.59 10.66 3.68
N GLY A 106 -3.39 11.42 4.43
CA GLY A 106 -4.85 11.34 4.35
C GLY A 106 -5.37 11.69 2.95
N SER A 107 -4.93 12.81 2.38
CA SER A 107 -5.31 13.21 1.02
C SER A 107 -4.85 12.19 -0.02
N MET A 108 -3.61 11.70 0.09
CA MET A 108 -3.08 10.70 -0.82
C MET A 108 -3.92 9.41 -0.80
N LEU A 109 -4.32 8.93 0.39
CA LEU A 109 -5.17 7.75 0.52
C LEU A 109 -6.57 7.94 -0.08
N THR A 110 -7.16 9.13 0.05
CA THR A 110 -8.42 9.47 -0.60
C THR A 110 -8.30 9.37 -2.12
N GLU A 111 -7.30 10.02 -2.71
CA GLU A 111 -7.08 10.01 -4.16
C GLU A 111 -6.84 8.59 -4.71
N ILE A 112 -6.05 7.77 -4.02
CA ILE A 112 -5.86 6.36 -4.38
C ILE A 112 -7.18 5.58 -4.28
N GLY A 113 -7.98 5.87 -3.25
CA GLY A 113 -9.29 5.24 -3.02
C GLY A 113 -10.30 5.51 -4.13
N ASP A 114 -10.18 6.64 -4.84
CA ASP A 114 -11.03 6.98 -5.98
C ASP A 114 -10.60 6.27 -7.28
N ILE A 115 -9.33 5.86 -7.37
CA ILE A 115 -8.76 5.15 -8.54
C ILE A 115 -9.00 3.65 -8.42
N LEU A 116 -8.77 3.10 -7.22
CA LEU A 116 -8.88 1.68 -6.99
C LEU A 116 -10.31 1.32 -6.63
N PRO A 117 -10.89 0.29 -7.27
CA PRO A 117 -12.22 -0.17 -6.92
C PRO A 117 -12.23 -0.60 -5.44
N GLY A 118 -13.04 0.07 -4.62
CA GLY A 118 -13.18 -0.25 -3.21
C GLY A 118 -13.89 -1.58 -2.96
N HIS A 119 -14.21 -1.86 -1.69
CA HIS A 119 -14.92 -3.05 -1.19
C HIS A 119 -16.29 -3.32 -1.83
N GLN A 120 -16.77 -2.46 -2.74
CA GLN A 120 -18.02 -2.65 -3.48
C GLN A 120 -18.04 -3.93 -4.33
N PHE A 121 -16.88 -4.56 -4.56
CA PHE A 121 -16.74 -5.87 -5.22
C PHE A 121 -16.28 -6.99 -4.26
N ALA A 122 -16.04 -6.67 -2.99
CA ALA A 122 -15.80 -7.68 -1.97
C ALA A 122 -17.16 -8.26 -1.54
N SER A 123 -17.24 -9.60 -1.48
CA SER A 123 -18.46 -10.33 -1.08
C SER A 123 -18.47 -10.69 0.39
#